data_AF-A0A4U1HZE4-F1
#
_entry.id   AF-A0A4U1HZE4-F1
#
_cell.length_a   1.000
_cell.length_b   1.000
_cell.length_c   1.000
_cell.angle_alpha   90.00
_cell.angle_beta   90.00
_cell.angle_gamma   90.00
#
_symmetry.space_group_name_H-M   'P 1'
#
loop_
_entity.id
_entity.type
_entity.pdbx_description
1 polymer ?
#
loop_
_entity_poly.entity_id
_entity_poly.type
_entity_poly.pdbx_seq_one_letter_code
_entity_poly.pdbx_strand_id
1 'polypeptide(L)'
;MSCRTLTALTALLAPLALAGCLSAPPPRGMPDSSVIGFNGTQAVPPDCEQLVERSHFVDAGFRRPGVAFGCATYTNLAGMLARPEDLVDSVPYGGADAGTAAQAVRRYEEDKVKEPAAAKVTTTTVGK
;
A
#
# COMPACT_ATOMS: atom_id res chain seq x y z
N MET A 1 -46.75 9.89 19.79
CA MET A 1 -45.59 9.08 20.25
C MET A 1 -45.43 9.29 21.75
N SER A 2 -45.39 8.22 22.53
CA SER A 2 -45.36 8.28 24.00
C SER A 2 -43.98 8.71 24.50
N CYS A 3 -43.91 9.47 25.60
CA CYS A 3 -42.66 9.92 26.22
C CYS A 3 -41.66 8.75 26.47
N ARG A 4 -42.20 7.55 26.74
CA ARG A 4 -41.43 6.31 26.93
C ARG A 4 -40.75 5.77 25.67
N THR A 5 -41.34 5.96 24.49
CA THR A 5 -40.71 5.54 23.23
C THR A 5 -39.65 6.54 22.78
N LEU A 6 -39.80 7.83 23.14
CA LEU A 6 -38.80 8.85 22.86
C LEU A 6 -37.52 8.63 23.69
N THR A 7 -37.65 8.33 24.99
CA THR A 7 -36.50 8.07 25.87
C THR A 7 -35.74 6.80 25.50
N ALA A 8 -36.45 5.74 25.10
CA ALA A 8 -35.83 4.49 24.63
C ALA A 8 -35.01 4.69 23.35
N LEU A 9 -35.52 5.49 22.40
CA LEU A 9 -34.79 5.80 21.16
C LEU A 9 -33.51 6.61 21.43
N THR A 10 -33.59 7.62 22.30
CA THR A 10 -32.42 8.43 22.66
C THR A 10 -31.35 7.62 23.39
N ALA A 11 -31.75 6.70 24.26
CA ALA A 11 -30.82 5.82 24.97
C ALA A 11 -30.07 4.86 24.03
N LEU A 12 -30.72 4.44 22.93
CA LEU A 12 -30.11 3.56 21.94
C LEU A 12 -29.21 4.31 20.95
N LEU A 13 -29.59 5.52 20.55
CA LEU A 13 -28.87 6.32 19.54
C LEU A 13 -27.69 7.12 20.11
N ALA A 14 -27.74 7.49 21.40
CA ALA A 14 -26.64 8.21 22.06
C ALA A 14 -25.29 7.46 21.98
N PRO A 15 -25.16 6.17 22.34
CA PRO A 15 -23.87 5.48 22.28
C PRO A 15 -23.33 5.33 20.84
N LEU A 16 -24.20 5.21 19.84
CA LEU A 16 -23.81 5.16 18.42
C LEU A 16 -23.25 6.51 17.94
N ALA A 17 -23.86 7.63 18.36
CA ALA A 17 -23.36 8.97 18.05
C ALA A 17 -22.03 9.28 18.77
N LEU A 18 -21.86 8.83 20.01
CA LEU A 18 -20.59 8.99 20.74
C LEU A 18 -19.48 8.10 20.14
N ALA A 19 -19.78 6.88 19.68
CA ALA A 19 -18.78 6.00 19.07
C ALA A 19 -18.10 6.59 17.83
N GLY A 20 -18.83 7.41 17.04
CA GLY A 20 -18.28 8.14 15.90
C GLY A 20 -17.28 9.24 16.29
N CYS A 21 -17.34 9.76 17.52
CA CYS A 21 -16.42 10.79 18.00
C CYS A 21 -15.14 10.23 18.65
N LEU A 22 -15.14 8.98 19.11
CA LEU A 22 -13.96 8.34 19.72
C LEU A 22 -13.00 7.73 18.68
N SER A 23 -13.45 7.51 17.45
CA SER A 23 -12.55 7.12 16.37
C SER A 23 -11.86 8.38 15.86
N ALA A 24 -10.64 8.64 16.35
CA ALA A 24 -9.74 9.51 15.62
C ALA A 24 -9.68 8.98 14.17
N PRO A 25 -10.01 9.80 13.15
CA PRO A 25 -9.92 9.33 11.78
C PRO A 25 -8.50 8.81 11.55
N PRO A 26 -8.31 7.65 10.87
CA PRO A 26 -6.99 7.22 10.47
C PRO A 26 -6.32 8.38 9.75
N PRO A 27 -4.98 8.57 9.88
CA PRO A 27 -4.29 9.72 9.32
C PRO A 27 -4.71 9.89 7.85
N ARG A 28 -5.55 10.89 7.61
CA ARG A 28 -6.09 11.20 6.29
C ARG A 28 -4.96 11.91 5.57
N GLY A 29 -4.27 11.19 4.69
CA GLY A 29 -3.13 11.74 3.95
C GLY A 29 -1.92 10.83 3.86
N MET A 30 -2.05 9.53 4.17
CA MET A 30 -0.98 8.60 3.80
C MET A 30 -0.82 8.61 2.28
N PRO A 31 0.40 8.84 1.76
CA PRO A 31 0.61 8.89 0.33
C PRO A 31 0.33 7.54 -0.33
N ASP A 32 -0.11 7.55 -1.59
CA ASP A 32 -0.13 6.31 -2.37
C ASP A 32 1.29 5.92 -2.83
N SER A 33 1.42 4.86 -3.63
CA SER A 33 2.73 4.35 -4.06
C SER A 33 3.54 5.31 -4.96
N SER A 34 2.94 6.41 -5.45
CA SER A 34 3.64 7.41 -6.27
C SER A 34 4.77 8.14 -5.55
N VAL A 35 4.84 8.06 -4.22
CA VAL A 35 5.96 8.63 -3.45
C VAL A 35 7.26 7.83 -3.54
N ILE A 36 7.22 6.63 -4.12
CA ILE A 36 8.43 5.88 -4.42
C ILE A 36 8.97 6.41 -5.76
N GLY A 37 10.17 6.99 -5.72
CA GLY A 37 10.83 7.56 -6.89
C GLY A 37 11.70 6.55 -7.65
N PHE A 38 12.34 7.03 -8.72
CA PHE A 38 13.35 6.28 -9.48
C PHE A 38 14.56 7.18 -9.74
N ASN A 39 15.77 6.69 -9.44
CA ASN A 39 17.01 7.47 -9.63
C ASN A 39 17.74 7.14 -10.95
N GLY A 40 17.12 6.38 -11.85
CA GLY A 40 17.74 5.91 -13.09
C GLY A 40 18.23 4.46 -13.01
N THR A 41 18.40 3.89 -11.81
CA THR A 41 18.85 2.50 -11.65
C THR A 41 17.98 1.67 -10.72
N GLN A 42 17.34 2.26 -9.72
CA GLN A 42 16.54 1.56 -8.73
C GLN A 42 15.37 2.41 -8.22
N ALA A 43 14.35 1.73 -7.70
CA ALA A 43 13.29 2.39 -6.96
C ALA A 43 13.85 2.93 -5.65
N VAL A 44 13.46 4.16 -5.29
CA VAL A 44 13.94 4.87 -4.11
C VAL A 44 12.75 5.18 -3.21
N PRO A 45 12.71 4.67 -1.96
CA PRO A 45 11.62 5.00 -1.06
C PRO A 45 11.62 6.49 -0.69
N PRO A 46 10.47 7.04 -0.25
CA PRO A 46 10.41 8.41 0.24
C PRO A 46 11.29 8.58 1.49
N ASP A 47 11.68 9.82 1.75
CA ASP A 47 12.33 10.18 3.01
C ASP A 47 11.39 9.94 4.19
N CYS A 48 11.79 9.08 5.12
CA CYS A 48 10.94 8.67 6.25
C CYS A 48 10.65 9.81 7.23
N GLU A 49 11.46 10.87 7.26
CA GLU A 49 11.19 12.07 8.07
C GLU A 49 9.92 12.79 7.57
N GLN A 50 9.62 12.69 6.27
CA GLN A 50 8.41 13.28 5.67
C GLN A 50 7.13 12.51 6.03
N LEU A 51 7.26 11.29 6.54
CA LEU A 51 6.15 10.42 6.97
C LEU A 51 5.92 10.46 8.48
N VAL A 52 6.70 11.23 9.24
CA VAL A 52 6.60 11.29 10.71
C VAL A 52 5.31 11.99 11.12
N GLU A 53 4.40 11.21 11.69
CA GLU A 53 3.21 11.75 12.34
C GLU A 53 3.52 12.06 13.81
N ARG A 54 3.04 13.22 14.28
CA ARG A 54 3.30 13.65 15.65
C ARG A 54 2.43 12.85 16.61
N SER A 55 3.03 12.37 17.70
CA SER A 55 2.26 11.70 18.74
C SER A 55 1.37 12.70 19.49
N HIS A 56 0.09 12.36 19.58
CA HIS A 56 -0.87 13.06 20.43
C HIS A 56 -0.85 12.56 21.89
N PHE A 57 -0.09 11.49 22.18
CA PHE A 57 0.03 10.94 23.52
C PHE A 57 1.12 11.68 24.32
N VAL A 58 0.71 12.16 25.50
CA VAL A 58 1.58 12.80 26.49
C VAL A 58 1.56 11.93 27.74
N ASP A 59 2.74 11.52 28.19
CA ASP A 59 2.94 10.67 29.36
C ASP A 59 3.80 11.41 30.39
N ALA A 60 3.25 11.63 31.59
CA ALA A 60 3.88 12.42 32.66
C ALA A 60 4.45 13.80 32.22
N GLY A 61 3.79 14.46 31.25
CA GLY A 61 4.23 15.75 30.70
C GLY A 61 5.24 15.65 29.55
N PHE A 62 5.70 14.45 29.20
CA PHE A 62 6.58 14.20 28.06
C PHE A 62 5.78 13.68 26.86
N ARG A 63 5.96 14.32 25.70
CA ARG A 63 5.36 13.83 24.46
C ARG A 63 6.11 12.59 23.99
N ARG A 64 5.36 11.55 23.60
CA ARG A 64 5.95 10.34 23.01
C ARG A 64 6.58 10.67 21.64
N PRO A 65 7.60 9.92 21.19
CA PRO A 65 8.15 10.07 19.85
C PRO A 65 7.07 9.94 18.77
N GLY A 66 7.23 10.69 17.67
CA GLY A 66 6.42 10.51 16.47
C GLY A 66 6.69 9.17 15.79
N VAL A 67 5.83 8.79 14.86
CA VAL A 67 5.92 7.51 14.14
C VAL A 67 5.91 7.79 12.64
N ALA A 68 6.91 7.29 11.91
CA ALA A 68 6.99 7.35 10.46
C ALA A 68 6.10 6.26 9.82
N PHE A 69 4.79 6.52 9.77
CA PHE A 69 3.83 5.54 9.27
C PHE A 69 4.13 5.20 7.79
N GLY A 70 4.35 3.90 7.52
CA GLY A 70 4.63 3.41 6.16
C GLY A 70 6.09 3.34 5.74
N CYS A 71 7.04 3.90 6.49
CA CYS A 71 8.46 3.91 6.11
C CYS A 71 9.00 2.51 5.76
N ALA A 72 8.72 1.51 6.61
CA ALA A 72 9.11 0.12 6.35
C ALA A 72 8.37 -0.46 5.12
N THR A 73 7.10 -0.12 4.95
CA THR A 73 6.29 -0.59 3.82
C THR A 73 6.82 -0.07 2.50
N TYR A 74 7.07 1.24 2.37
CA TYR A 74 7.59 1.82 1.14
C TYR A 74 9.03 1.37 0.85
N THR A 75 9.86 1.20 1.88
CA THR A 75 11.23 0.68 1.72
C THR A 75 11.22 -0.76 1.19
N ASN A 76 10.39 -1.62 1.79
CA ASN A 76 10.26 -3.00 1.34
C ASN A 76 9.66 -3.06 -0.06
N LEU A 77 8.66 -2.22 -0.35
CA LEU A 77 8.04 -2.15 -1.68
C LEU A 77 9.06 -1.72 -2.73
N ALA A 78 9.84 -0.66 -2.47
CA ALA A 78 10.92 -0.22 -3.35
C ALA A 78 11.91 -1.36 -3.66
N GLY A 79 12.25 -2.17 -2.65
CA GLY A 79 13.12 -3.34 -2.83
C GLY A 79 12.51 -4.49 -3.65
N MET A 80 11.18 -4.58 -3.75
CA MET A 80 10.48 -5.67 -4.46
C MET A 80 10.18 -5.38 -5.93
N LEU A 81 10.43 -4.17 -6.42
CA LEU A 81 9.97 -3.76 -7.75
C LEU A 81 10.85 -4.31 -8.87
N ALA A 82 10.20 -5.04 -9.80
CA ALA A 82 10.85 -5.66 -10.95
C ALA A 82 11.16 -4.66 -12.09
N ARG A 83 10.29 -3.65 -12.29
CA ARG A 83 10.47 -2.54 -13.25
C ARG A 83 10.29 -1.21 -12.52
N PRO A 84 11.36 -0.65 -11.94
CA PRO A 84 11.27 0.56 -11.12
C PRO A 84 10.70 1.80 -11.82
N GLU A 85 10.80 1.87 -13.16
CA GLU A 85 10.31 3.00 -13.95
C GLU A 85 8.78 3.14 -13.93
N ASP A 86 8.03 2.05 -13.71
CA ASP A 86 6.56 2.04 -13.67
C ASP A 86 5.97 2.84 -12.49
N LEU A 87 6.81 3.27 -11.53
CA LEU A 87 6.37 4.14 -10.42
C LEU A 87 6.32 5.62 -10.79
N VAL A 88 7.23 6.06 -11.67
CA VAL A 88 7.35 7.47 -12.06
C VAL A 88 6.49 7.75 -13.30
N ASP A 89 6.44 6.79 -14.22
CA ASP A 89 5.58 6.84 -15.41
C ASP A 89 4.65 5.63 -15.40
N SER A 90 3.67 5.66 -14.49
CA SER A 90 2.73 4.55 -14.35
C SER A 90 1.91 4.39 -15.62
N VAL A 91 2.04 3.24 -16.27
CA VAL A 91 1.15 2.86 -17.37
C VAL A 91 -0.23 2.59 -16.79
N PRO A 92 -1.30 3.27 -17.23
CA PRO A 92 -2.64 3.00 -16.75
C PRO A 92 -3.00 1.53 -16.91
N TYR A 93 -3.44 0.90 -15.82
CA TYR A 93 -3.86 -0.49 -15.84
C TYR A 93 -5.07 -0.66 -16.76
N GLY A 94 -4.86 -1.32 -17.90
CA GLY A 94 -5.89 -1.52 -18.94
C GLY A 94 -7.03 -2.47 -18.55
N GLY A 95 -7.03 -3.00 -17.32
CA GLY A 95 -7.97 -4.02 -16.85
C GLY A 95 -7.46 -5.44 -17.06
N ALA A 96 -8.06 -6.40 -16.34
CA ALA A 96 -7.75 -7.80 -16.50
C ALA A 96 -8.47 -8.36 -17.75
N ASP A 97 -7.71 -8.81 -18.75
CA ASP A 97 -8.27 -9.57 -19.87
C ASP A 97 -8.31 -11.07 -19.53
N ALA A 98 -9.43 -11.47 -18.90
CA ALA A 98 -9.67 -12.85 -18.53
C ALA A 98 -9.69 -13.81 -19.74
N GLY A 99 -10.10 -13.32 -20.91
CA GLY A 99 -10.13 -14.12 -22.14
C GLY A 99 -8.72 -14.45 -22.62
N THR A 100 -7.85 -13.45 -22.69
CA THR A 100 -6.44 -13.65 -23.04
C THR A 100 -5.72 -14.53 -22.02
N ALA A 101 -5.98 -14.35 -20.73
CA ALA A 101 -5.40 -15.19 -19.68
C ALA A 101 -5.86 -16.66 -19.79
N ALA A 102 -7.15 -16.92 -19.96
CA ALA A 102 -7.69 -18.27 -20.12
C ALA A 102 -7.13 -18.97 -21.37
N GLN A 103 -6.96 -18.23 -22.47
CA GLN A 103 -6.35 -18.75 -23.69
C GLN A 103 -4.85 -19.01 -23.52
N ALA A 104 -4.14 -18.22 -22.72
CA ALA A 104 -2.74 -18.46 -22.40
C ALA A 104 -2.55 -19.78 -21.64
N VAL A 105 -3.40 -20.03 -20.62
CA VAL A 105 -3.41 -21.30 -19.89
C VAL A 105 -3.74 -22.47 -20.82
N ARG A 106 -4.78 -22.34 -21.65
CA ARG A 106 -5.15 -23.38 -22.63
C ARG A 106 -4.00 -23.72 -23.58
N ARG A 107 -3.30 -22.71 -24.10
CA ARG A 107 -2.15 -22.92 -24.99
C ARG A 107 -0.99 -23.64 -24.30
N TYR A 108 -0.79 -23.40 -23.01
CA TYR A 108 0.20 -24.10 -22.21
C TYR A 108 -0.21 -25.56 -21.99
N GLU A 109 -1.44 -25.82 -21.57
CA GLU A 109 -1.97 -27.18 -21.36
C GLU A 109 -2.00 -28.02 -22.63
N GLU A 110 -2.26 -27.40 -23.79
CA GLU A 110 -2.29 -28.06 -25.09
C GLU A 110 -0.91 -28.14 -25.76
N ASP A 111 0.18 -27.83 -25.05
CA ASP A 111 1.57 -27.81 -25.57
C ASP A 111 1.76 -26.93 -26.83
N LYS A 112 0.88 -25.94 -27.03
CA LYS A 112 0.93 -25.02 -28.18
C LYS A 112 1.93 -23.89 -27.99
N VAL A 113 2.42 -23.67 -26.77
CA VAL A 113 3.50 -22.75 -26.47
C VAL A 113 4.65 -23.54 -25.84
N LYS A 114 5.80 -23.57 -26.52
CA LYS A 114 7.04 -24.07 -25.92
C LYS A 114 7.64 -22.96 -25.06
N GLU A 115 8.07 -23.29 -23.84
CA GLU A 115 8.85 -22.33 -23.05
C GLU A 115 10.03 -21.81 -23.89
N PRO A 116 10.31 -20.49 -23.87
CA PRO A 116 11.55 -20.00 -24.43
C PRO A 116 12.69 -20.73 -23.72
N ALA A 117 13.63 -21.28 -24.49
CA ALA A 117 14.80 -21.97 -23.94
C ALA A 117 15.40 -21.12 -22.82
N ALA A 118 15.66 -21.75 -21.67
CA ALA A 118 16.13 -21.06 -20.47
C ALA A 118 17.20 -20.02 -20.84
N ALA A 119 16.93 -18.75 -20.49
CA ALA A 119 17.87 -17.68 -20.73
C ALA A 119 19.22 -18.11 -20.15
N LYS A 120 20.28 -18.11 -20.98
CA LYS A 120 21.64 -18.37 -20.50
C LYS A 120 21.95 -17.33 -19.43
N VAL A 121 21.91 -17.74 -18.17
CA VAL A 121 22.39 -16.96 -17.04
C VAL A 121 23.87 -16.72 -17.29
N THR A 122 24.20 -15.54 -17.79
CA THR A 122 25.58 -15.12 -17.95
C THR A 122 26.00 -14.56 -16.61
N THR A 123 26.51 -15.44 -15.74
CA THR A 123 27.14 -15.04 -14.49
C THR A 123 28.40 -14.25 -14.83
N THR A 124 28.32 -12.93 -14.77
CA THR A 124 29.51 -12.07 -14.86
C THR A 124 30.18 -12.10 -13.50
N THR A 125 31.21 -12.93 -13.36
CA THR A 125 32.09 -12.94 -12.20
C THR A 125 32.88 -11.63 -12.19
N VAL A 126 32.54 -10.70 -11.30
CA VAL A 126 33.38 -9.53 -11.05
C VAL A 126 34.57 -10.01 -10.23
N GLY A 127 35.74 -10.02 -10.88
CA GLY A 127 37.02 -10.37 -10.27
C GLY A 127 37.48 -9.33 -9.25
N LYS A 128 38.23 -9.84 -8.27
CA LYS A 128 38.88 -9.14 -7.14
C LYS A 128 39.57 -7.83 -7.51
#